data_AF-A0A5D2Z2Q4-F1
#
_entry.id   AF-A0A5D2Z2Q4-F1
#
_cell.length_a   1.000
_cell.length_b   1.000
_cell.length_c   1.000
_cell.angle_alpha   90.00
_cell.angle_beta   90.00
_cell.angle_gamma   90.00
#
_symmetry.space_group_name_H-M   'P 1'
#
loop_
_entity.id
_entity.type
_entity.pdbx_description
1 polymer ?
#
loop_
_entity_poly.entity_id
_entity_poly.type
_entity_poly.pdbx_seq_one_letter_code
_entity_poly.pdbx_strand_id
1 'polypeptide(L)'
;MRASNHLIGLLNFLTFLLSAVILGGGIWLSSRANNIDCLKFLQWPLIVIGAAIMVVSLAGFAGACYRNTFLMWLYLFAMFFIIAALVGFIIFAYAVTDKGSGRPVMNKGYLEYYLRDYSGWLKDRVVDDDYWANIRSCLRDSKVCSKMGRSFNGVPESFEMFSMRKLSPIQSGCCKPPTDCGFVYVNETLWNIEGGTVGLGTDTDCPRWSNDQQQLCYQCDSCKAGVLDSLKKSWRKVSVINIVVLILLVIFYVIGCAAFRNNKSIDNDEPYGEARMTKAQPSRIQL
;
A
#
# COMPACT_ATOMS: atom_id res chain seq x y z
N MET A 1 33.11 -15.58 -12.89
CA MET A 1 31.88 -16.20 -13.44
C MET A 1 31.11 -17.04 -12.42
N ARG A 2 31.71 -18.02 -11.71
CA ARG A 2 30.99 -18.83 -10.69
C ARG A 2 30.35 -18.01 -9.56
N ALA A 3 31.08 -17.07 -8.95
CA ALA A 3 30.54 -16.25 -7.85
C ALA A 3 29.36 -15.35 -8.25
N SER A 4 29.39 -14.77 -9.46
CA SER A 4 28.28 -13.94 -9.97
C SER A 4 27.00 -14.73 -10.22
N ASN A 5 27.11 -15.98 -10.68
CA ASN A 5 25.93 -16.83 -10.92
C ASN A 5 25.29 -17.28 -9.60
N HIS A 6 26.08 -17.60 -8.59
CA HIS A 6 25.57 -17.90 -7.24
C HIS A 6 24.93 -16.66 -6.58
N LEU A 7 25.49 -15.47 -6.80
CA LEU A 7 24.92 -14.21 -6.32
C LEU A 7 23.57 -13.92 -6.99
N ILE A 8 23.47 -14.07 -8.31
CA ILE A 8 22.21 -13.89 -9.06
C ILE A 8 21.14 -14.90 -8.62
N GLY A 9 21.52 -16.16 -8.39
CA GLY A 9 20.62 -17.18 -7.86
C GLY A 9 20.11 -16.87 -6.44
N LEU A 10 21.00 -16.45 -5.53
CA LEU A 10 20.65 -16.08 -4.16
C LEU A 10 19.72 -14.85 -4.12
N LEU A 11 19.98 -13.85 -4.96
CA LEU A 11 19.17 -12.64 -5.04
C LEU A 11 17.78 -12.89 -5.64
N ASN A 12 17.67 -13.76 -6.65
CA ASN A 12 16.37 -14.20 -7.19
C ASN A 12 15.57 -15.02 -6.17
N PHE A 13 16.24 -15.82 -5.34
CA PHE A 13 15.60 -16.53 -4.24
C PHE A 13 15.11 -15.58 -3.15
N LEU A 14 15.90 -14.57 -2.79
CA LEU A 14 15.49 -13.55 -1.81
C LEU A 14 14.31 -12.70 -2.32
N THR A 15 14.30 -12.33 -3.60
CA THR A 15 13.14 -11.62 -4.20
C THR A 15 11.90 -12.51 -4.28
N PHE A 16 12.06 -13.81 -4.56
CA PHE A 16 10.97 -14.76 -4.48
C PHE A 16 10.39 -14.83 -3.06
N LEU A 17 11.24 -14.97 -2.04
CA LEU A 17 10.80 -14.97 -0.64
C LEU A 17 10.10 -13.66 -0.27
N LEU A 18 10.62 -12.51 -0.71
CA LEU A 18 9.98 -11.22 -0.48
C LEU A 18 8.60 -11.16 -1.15
N SER A 19 8.48 -11.67 -2.39
CA SER A 19 7.20 -11.77 -3.11
C SER A 19 6.23 -12.71 -2.41
N ALA A 20 6.71 -13.82 -1.85
CA ALA A 20 5.93 -14.78 -1.08
C ALA A 20 5.50 -14.20 0.26
N VAL A 21 6.28 -13.31 0.88
CA VAL A 21 5.87 -12.55 2.07
C VAL A 21 4.86 -11.46 1.72
N ILE A 22 4.95 -10.83 0.54
CA ILE A 22 3.96 -9.85 0.07
C ILE A 22 2.64 -10.56 -0.29
N LEU A 23 2.69 -11.67 -1.02
CA LEU A 23 1.52 -12.50 -1.38
C LEU A 23 0.95 -13.18 -0.14
N GLY A 24 1.80 -13.81 0.68
CA GLY A 24 1.43 -14.44 1.94
C GLY A 24 0.89 -13.43 2.94
N GLY A 25 1.44 -12.22 3.00
CA GLY A 25 0.90 -11.10 3.76
C GLY A 25 -0.47 -10.65 3.22
N GLY A 26 -0.63 -10.53 1.89
CA GLY A 26 -1.92 -10.21 1.26
C GLY A 26 -2.98 -11.29 1.48
N ILE A 27 -2.59 -12.57 1.41
CA ILE A 27 -3.45 -13.73 1.64
C ILE A 27 -3.74 -13.93 3.13
N TRP A 28 -2.76 -13.71 4.03
CA TRP A 28 -2.95 -13.78 5.48
C TRP A 28 -3.80 -12.62 5.99
N LEU A 29 -3.65 -11.43 5.41
CA LEU A 29 -4.54 -10.30 5.66
C LEU A 29 -5.97 -10.63 5.20
N SER A 30 -6.13 -11.37 4.10
CA SER A 30 -7.42 -11.91 3.64
C SER A 30 -7.97 -13.04 4.54
N SER A 31 -7.11 -13.93 5.03
CA SER A 31 -7.51 -15.12 5.81
C SER A 31 -7.79 -14.81 7.29
N ARG A 32 -7.04 -13.89 7.90
CA ARG A 32 -7.28 -13.46 9.30
C ARG A 32 -8.24 -12.28 9.39
N ALA A 33 -8.53 -11.66 8.25
CA ALA A 33 -9.62 -10.73 8.13
C ALA A 33 -10.68 -11.21 7.12
N ASN A 34 -11.57 -12.07 7.62
CA ASN A 34 -13.01 -12.03 7.29
C ASN A 34 -13.65 -10.62 7.53
N ASN A 35 -12.84 -9.57 7.71
CA ASN A 35 -13.17 -8.20 8.08
C ASN A 35 -12.54 -7.16 7.11
N ILE A 36 -11.67 -7.55 6.17
CA ILE A 36 -10.97 -6.64 5.21
C ILE A 36 -11.43 -6.88 3.75
N ASP A 37 -12.41 -7.76 3.52
CA ASP A 37 -13.02 -7.97 2.19
C ASP A 37 -13.85 -6.77 1.67
N CYS A 38 -13.98 -5.69 2.43
CA CYS A 38 -14.80 -4.51 2.06
C CYS A 38 -14.35 -3.84 0.76
N LEU A 39 -13.06 -3.97 0.43
CA LEU A 39 -12.43 -3.19 -0.63
C LEU A 39 -11.63 -4.11 -1.56
N LYS A 40 -12.30 -5.12 -2.13
CA LYS A 40 -11.76 -5.99 -3.20
C LYS A 40 -11.06 -5.21 -4.32
N PHE A 41 -11.53 -4.01 -4.59
CA PHE A 41 -10.96 -3.08 -5.57
C PHE A 41 -9.53 -2.63 -5.25
N LEU A 42 -9.15 -2.60 -3.98
CA LEU A 42 -7.79 -2.28 -3.52
C LEU A 42 -6.86 -3.49 -3.49
N GLN A 43 -7.43 -4.68 -3.32
CA GLN A 43 -6.68 -5.91 -3.13
C GLN A 43 -6.13 -6.44 -4.47
N TRP A 44 -6.91 -6.31 -5.55
CA TRP A 44 -6.51 -6.73 -6.90
C TRP A 44 -5.19 -6.09 -7.38
N PRO A 45 -4.97 -4.77 -7.27
CA PRO A 45 -3.69 -4.16 -7.60
C PRO A 45 -2.52 -4.79 -6.85
N LEU A 46 -2.68 -5.11 -5.56
CA LEU A 46 -1.63 -5.72 -4.73
C LEU A 46 -1.32 -7.16 -5.15
N ILE A 47 -2.37 -7.95 -5.44
CA ILE A 47 -2.25 -9.34 -5.90
C ILE A 47 -1.60 -9.39 -7.28
N VAL A 48 -2.01 -8.53 -8.20
CA VAL A 48 -1.44 -8.44 -9.56
C VAL A 48 0.04 -8.08 -9.50
N ILE A 49 0.43 -7.12 -8.65
CA ILE A 49 1.83 -6.76 -8.44
C ILE A 49 2.62 -7.94 -7.84
N GLY A 50 2.10 -8.58 -6.79
CA GLY A 50 2.75 -9.74 -6.17
C GLY A 50 2.93 -10.93 -7.11
N ALA A 51 1.92 -11.22 -7.93
CA ALA A 51 1.95 -12.28 -8.93
C ALA A 51 2.98 -11.98 -10.04
N ALA A 52 3.04 -10.73 -10.51
CA ALA A 52 4.01 -10.31 -11.53
C ALA A 52 5.46 -10.47 -11.04
N ILE A 53 5.73 -10.09 -9.78
CA ILE A 53 7.05 -10.26 -9.16
C ILE A 53 7.40 -11.75 -9.04
N MET A 54 6.45 -12.60 -8.63
CA MET A 54 6.66 -14.05 -8.49
C MET A 54 7.01 -14.72 -9.82
N VAL A 55 6.33 -14.36 -10.91
CA VAL A 55 6.62 -14.87 -12.27
C VAL A 55 8.05 -14.51 -12.69
N VAL A 56 8.50 -13.28 -12.39
CA VAL A 56 9.83 -12.84 -12.78
C VAL A 56 10.94 -13.43 -11.92
N SER A 57 10.73 -13.65 -10.63
CA SER A 57 11.70 -14.39 -9.80
C SER A 57 11.91 -15.83 -10.30
N LEU A 58 10.86 -16.50 -10.76
CA LEU A 58 10.95 -17.84 -11.37
C LEU A 58 11.72 -17.81 -12.70
N ALA A 59 11.45 -16.81 -13.54
CA ALA A 59 12.17 -16.62 -14.81
C ALA A 59 13.66 -16.30 -14.59
N GLY A 60 13.99 -15.47 -13.59
CA GLY A 60 15.36 -15.13 -13.22
C GLY A 60 16.16 -16.33 -12.71
N PHE A 61 15.51 -17.21 -11.95
CA PHE A 61 16.11 -18.47 -11.51
C PHE A 61 16.40 -19.41 -12.70
N ALA A 62 15.45 -19.56 -13.63
CA ALA A 62 15.65 -20.36 -14.83
C ALA A 62 16.76 -19.78 -15.74
N GLY A 63 16.85 -18.45 -15.86
CA GLY A 63 17.89 -17.77 -16.65
C GLY A 63 19.31 -18.03 -16.16
N ALA A 64 19.49 -18.13 -14.83
CA ALA A 64 20.78 -18.44 -14.23
C ALA A 64 21.23 -19.89 -14.46
N CYS A 65 20.29 -20.85 -14.54
CA CYS A 65 20.59 -22.27 -14.70
C CYS A 65 20.92 -22.67 -16.15
N TYR A 66 20.23 -22.09 -17.14
CA TYR A 66 20.29 -22.60 -18.52
C TYR A 66 21.30 -21.88 -19.44
N ARG A 67 22.00 -20.83 -18.95
CA ARG A 67 23.01 -20.05 -19.71
C ARG A 67 22.55 -19.69 -21.14
N ASN A 68 21.25 -19.50 -21.32
CA ASN A 68 20.62 -19.24 -22.61
C ASN A 68 20.45 -17.72 -22.80
N THR A 69 21.10 -17.17 -23.83
CA THR A 69 21.09 -15.73 -24.16
C THR A 69 19.69 -15.21 -24.48
N PHE A 70 18.81 -16.04 -25.08
CA PHE A 70 17.41 -15.70 -25.32
C PHE A 70 16.63 -15.53 -24.01
N LEU A 71 16.85 -16.43 -23.04
CA LEU A 71 16.16 -16.38 -21.75
C LEU A 71 16.61 -15.16 -20.92
N MET A 72 17.89 -14.81 -20.99
CA MET A 72 18.42 -13.58 -20.37
C MET A 72 17.86 -12.32 -21.01
N TRP A 73 17.69 -12.29 -22.33
CA TRP A 73 17.08 -11.16 -23.03
C TRP A 73 15.60 -11.00 -22.64
N LEU A 74 14.83 -12.09 -22.63
CA LEU A 74 13.43 -12.09 -22.19
C LEU A 74 13.29 -11.65 -20.73
N TYR A 75 14.21 -12.08 -19.86
CA TYR A 75 14.28 -11.64 -18.47
C TYR A 75 14.49 -10.11 -18.36
N LEU A 76 15.45 -9.53 -19.09
CA LEU A 76 15.68 -8.09 -19.08
C LEU A 76 14.48 -7.29 -19.63
N PHE A 77 13.83 -7.80 -20.68
CA PHE A 77 12.63 -7.20 -21.24
C PHE A 77 11.48 -7.20 -20.22
N ALA A 78 11.18 -8.34 -19.61
CA ALA A 78 10.14 -8.46 -18.58
C ALA A 78 10.42 -7.57 -17.36
N MET A 79 11.68 -7.52 -16.91
CA MET A 79 12.10 -6.70 -15.77
C MET A 79 11.90 -5.21 -16.02
N PHE A 80 12.15 -4.73 -17.25
CA PHE A 80 11.89 -3.35 -17.63
C PHE A 80 10.40 -2.97 -17.49
N PHE A 81 9.48 -3.80 -18.00
CA PHE A 81 8.04 -3.53 -17.85
C PHE A 81 7.58 -3.56 -16.40
N ILE A 82 8.13 -4.44 -15.57
CA ILE A 82 7.82 -4.44 -14.13
C ILE A 82 8.28 -3.15 -13.48
N ILE A 83 9.53 -2.72 -13.71
CA ILE A 83 10.05 -1.46 -13.16
C ILE A 83 9.15 -0.30 -13.59
N ALA A 84 8.79 -0.22 -14.88
CA ALA A 84 7.89 0.80 -15.40
C ALA A 84 6.50 0.76 -14.73
N ALA A 85 5.92 -0.43 -14.55
CA ALA A 85 4.63 -0.60 -13.88
C ALA A 85 4.68 -0.21 -12.40
N LEU A 86 5.76 -0.56 -11.67
CA LEU A 86 5.94 -0.18 -10.27
C LEU A 86 6.11 1.33 -10.11
N VAL A 87 6.86 1.98 -11.01
CA VAL A 87 6.98 3.45 -11.04
C VAL A 87 5.63 4.09 -11.32
N GLY A 88 4.90 3.58 -12.32
CA GLY A 88 3.54 4.04 -12.64
C GLY A 88 2.58 3.90 -11.46
N PHE A 89 2.63 2.77 -10.75
CA PHE A 89 1.84 2.55 -9.54
C PHE A 89 2.20 3.54 -8.42
N ILE A 90 3.48 3.85 -8.20
CA ILE A 90 3.91 4.84 -7.21
C ILE A 90 3.32 6.21 -7.56
N ILE A 91 3.49 6.65 -8.81
CA ILE A 91 2.95 7.95 -9.28
C ILE A 91 1.44 7.98 -9.09
N PHE A 92 0.73 6.95 -9.54
CA PHE A 92 -0.71 6.84 -9.38
C PHE A 92 -1.13 6.88 -7.91
N ALA A 93 -0.46 6.11 -7.05
CA ALA A 93 -0.78 6.05 -5.63
C ALA A 93 -0.63 7.42 -4.95
N TYR A 94 0.42 8.18 -5.24
CA TYR A 94 0.56 9.53 -4.72
C TYR A 94 -0.46 10.50 -5.33
N ALA A 95 -0.71 10.42 -6.64
CA ALA A 95 -1.68 11.29 -7.31
C ALA A 95 -3.10 11.13 -6.74
N VAL A 96 -3.56 9.90 -6.52
CA VAL A 96 -4.91 9.65 -5.97
C VAL A 96 -4.99 9.85 -4.46
N THR A 97 -3.86 9.92 -3.75
CA THR A 97 -3.82 10.12 -2.29
C THR A 97 -3.33 11.49 -1.87
N ASP A 98 -3.10 12.43 -2.78
CA ASP A 98 -2.54 13.75 -2.43
C ASP A 98 -3.50 14.58 -1.58
N LYS A 99 -4.80 14.61 -1.93
CA LYS A 99 -5.78 15.53 -1.33
C LYS A 99 -6.48 14.97 -0.08
N GLY A 100 -6.86 15.88 0.81
CA GLY A 100 -7.62 15.61 2.04
C GLY A 100 -6.82 15.10 3.23
N SER A 101 -7.23 15.51 4.42
CA SER A 101 -6.70 15.06 5.71
C SER A 101 -7.76 15.24 6.79
N GLY A 102 -7.70 14.42 7.84
CA GLY A 102 -8.54 14.65 9.02
C GLY A 102 -8.25 16.00 9.69
N ARG A 103 -9.29 16.68 10.17
CA ARG A 103 -9.22 17.94 10.92
C ARG A 103 -9.02 17.66 12.41
N PRO A 104 -8.09 18.34 13.08
CA PRO A 104 -7.98 18.28 14.53
C PRO A 104 -9.16 19.00 15.18
N VAL A 105 -9.67 18.44 16.28
CA VAL A 105 -10.69 19.07 17.12
C VAL A 105 -10.04 19.50 18.43
N MET A 106 -10.41 20.69 18.92
CA MET A 106 -9.88 21.22 20.17
C MET A 106 -10.16 20.28 21.33
N ASN A 107 -9.14 20.02 22.16
CA ASN A 107 -9.20 19.12 23.33
C ASN A 107 -9.60 17.68 23.01
N LYS A 108 -9.43 17.20 21.77
CA LYS A 108 -9.66 15.80 21.38
C LYS A 108 -8.37 15.15 20.83
N GLY A 109 -8.18 13.87 21.15
CA GLY A 109 -7.08 13.03 20.65
C GLY A 109 -7.36 12.35 19.31
N TYR A 110 -8.60 12.45 18.80
CA TYR A 110 -9.00 11.95 17.49
C TYR A 110 -9.18 13.08 16.49
N LEU A 111 -9.16 12.72 15.21
CA LEU A 111 -9.41 13.62 14.08
C LEU A 111 -10.84 13.43 13.57
N GLU A 112 -11.41 14.48 13.00
CA GLU A 112 -12.65 14.42 12.24
C GLU A 112 -12.40 14.43 10.75
N TYR A 113 -13.29 13.77 10.00
CA TYR A 113 -13.09 13.53 8.58
C TYR A 113 -14.30 14.06 7.85
N TYR A 114 -14.09 15.04 6.98
CA TYR A 114 -15.15 15.65 6.19
C TYR A 114 -14.96 15.31 4.73
N LEU A 115 -15.99 14.78 4.07
CA LEU A 115 -15.91 14.34 2.67
C LEU A 115 -15.53 15.48 1.71
N ARG A 116 -15.84 16.72 2.07
CA ARG A 116 -15.49 17.94 1.31
C ARG A 116 -13.99 18.20 1.24
N ASP A 117 -13.20 17.70 2.19
CA ASP A 117 -11.74 17.87 2.20
C ASP A 117 -11.04 16.93 1.22
N TYR A 118 -11.73 15.87 0.79
CA TYR A 118 -11.23 14.91 -0.18
C TYR A 118 -11.74 15.29 -1.58
N SER A 119 -10.93 15.00 -2.60
CA SER A 119 -11.24 15.23 -4.01
C SER A 119 -10.47 14.26 -4.92
N GLY A 120 -10.90 14.19 -6.18
CA GLY A 120 -10.30 13.34 -7.21
C GLY A 120 -10.93 11.95 -7.29
N TRP A 121 -10.38 11.15 -8.21
CA TRP A 121 -10.97 9.87 -8.61
C TRP A 121 -11.24 8.89 -7.45
N LEU A 122 -10.37 8.85 -6.43
CA LEU A 122 -10.55 7.95 -5.29
C LEU A 122 -11.82 8.30 -4.49
N LYS A 123 -12.12 9.59 -4.33
CA LYS A 123 -13.35 10.06 -3.68
C LYS A 123 -14.56 9.61 -4.48
N ASP A 124 -14.57 9.91 -5.78
CA ASP A 124 -15.72 9.62 -6.65
C ASP A 124 -16.04 8.12 -6.64
N ARG A 125 -15.00 7.29 -6.58
CA ARG A 125 -15.11 5.83 -6.51
C ARG A 125 -15.68 5.28 -5.19
N VAL A 126 -15.47 5.98 -4.08
CA VAL A 126 -16.01 5.60 -2.76
C VAL A 126 -17.41 6.17 -2.54
N VAL A 127 -17.70 7.33 -3.13
CA VAL A 127 -18.99 8.00 -2.99
C VAL A 127 -20.09 7.33 -3.84
N ASP A 128 -19.70 6.71 -4.95
CA ASP A 128 -20.57 5.90 -5.81
C ASP A 128 -21.43 4.92 -5.00
N ASP A 129 -22.75 4.95 -5.22
CA ASP A 129 -23.71 4.26 -4.36
C ASP A 129 -23.63 2.73 -4.46
N ASP A 130 -23.34 2.18 -5.64
CA ASP A 130 -23.21 0.73 -5.85
C ASP A 130 -21.97 0.19 -5.13
N TYR A 131 -20.86 0.93 -5.21
CA TYR A 131 -19.66 0.57 -4.48
C TYR A 131 -19.79 0.81 -2.98
N TRP A 132 -20.39 1.93 -2.58
CA TRP A 132 -20.63 2.23 -1.17
C TRP A 132 -21.54 1.20 -0.52
N ALA A 133 -22.54 0.68 -1.23
CA ALA A 133 -23.44 -0.35 -0.72
C ALA A 133 -22.70 -1.63 -0.27
N ASN A 134 -21.64 -2.00 -0.98
CA ASN A 134 -20.78 -3.13 -0.64
C ASN A 134 -19.80 -2.80 0.49
N ILE A 135 -19.27 -1.56 0.53
CA ILE A 135 -18.36 -1.12 1.58
C ILE A 135 -19.10 -1.06 2.92
N ARG A 136 -20.28 -0.43 2.95
CA ARG A 136 -21.08 -0.26 4.17
C ARG A 136 -21.54 -1.61 4.75
N SER A 137 -21.96 -2.56 3.91
CA SER A 137 -22.40 -3.89 4.37
C SER A 137 -21.24 -4.60 5.05
N CYS A 138 -20.07 -4.59 4.43
CA CYS A 138 -18.90 -5.19 5.02
C CYS A 138 -18.40 -4.45 6.29
N LEU A 139 -18.47 -3.11 6.36
CA LEU A 139 -18.10 -2.36 7.58
C LEU A 139 -19.00 -2.73 8.78
N ARG A 140 -20.27 -2.99 8.52
CA ARG A 140 -21.23 -3.48 9.49
C ARG A 140 -20.93 -4.93 9.89
N ASP A 141 -20.74 -5.81 8.91
CA ASP A 141 -20.52 -7.25 9.14
C ASP A 141 -19.19 -7.53 9.85
N SER A 142 -18.18 -6.70 9.60
CA SER A 142 -16.87 -6.77 10.26
C SER A 142 -16.86 -6.27 11.72
N LYS A 143 -18.00 -5.71 12.17
CA LYS A 143 -18.23 -5.22 13.53
C LYS A 143 -17.12 -4.28 14.01
N VAL A 144 -16.65 -3.39 13.13
CA VAL A 144 -15.53 -2.45 13.46
C VAL A 144 -15.89 -1.55 14.64
N CYS A 145 -17.16 -1.13 14.74
CA CYS A 145 -17.62 -0.25 15.81
C CYS A 145 -17.82 -0.98 17.15
N SER A 146 -18.25 -2.25 17.13
CA SER A 146 -18.37 -3.00 18.39
C SER A 146 -17.01 -3.25 19.04
N LYS A 147 -15.93 -3.31 18.24
CA LYS A 147 -14.54 -3.43 18.73
C LYS A 147 -14.00 -2.13 19.34
N MET A 148 -14.74 -1.02 19.25
CA MET A 148 -14.37 0.26 19.87
C MET A 148 -14.69 0.30 21.37
N GLY A 149 -15.66 -0.50 21.82
CA GLY A 149 -16.08 -0.56 23.22
C GLY A 149 -14.94 -0.99 24.14
N ARG A 150 -14.70 -0.24 25.22
CA ARG A 150 -13.91 -0.68 26.36
C ARG A 150 -14.67 -0.40 27.65
N SER A 151 -14.66 -1.37 28.54
CA SER A 151 -15.13 -1.21 29.90
C SER A 151 -13.96 -1.35 30.86
N PHE A 152 -13.91 -0.47 31.86
CA PHE A 152 -12.97 -0.56 32.96
C PHE A 152 -13.74 -0.97 34.21
N ASN A 153 -13.42 -2.14 34.77
CA ASN A 153 -14.08 -2.70 35.96
C ASN A 153 -15.62 -2.77 35.86
N GLY A 154 -16.16 -3.07 34.68
CA GLY A 154 -17.60 -3.17 34.44
C GLY A 154 -18.32 -1.83 34.25
N VAL A 155 -17.60 -0.70 34.28
CA VAL A 155 -18.14 0.63 34.04
C VAL A 155 -17.78 1.08 32.61
N PRO A 156 -18.69 1.75 31.87
CA PRO A 156 -18.35 2.39 30.61
C PRO A 156 -17.26 3.45 30.79
N GLU A 157 -16.40 3.60 29.78
CA GLU A 157 -15.40 4.66 29.77
C GLU A 157 -16.07 6.05 29.82
N SER A 158 -15.49 6.97 30.61
CA SER A 158 -15.97 8.36 30.68
C SER A 158 -15.66 9.15 29.40
N PHE A 159 -16.42 10.22 29.17
CA PHE A 159 -16.25 11.08 28.00
C PHE A 159 -14.84 11.69 27.89
N GLU A 160 -14.22 12.08 29.02
CA GLU A 160 -12.87 12.65 29.04
C GLU A 160 -11.82 11.64 28.54
N MET A 161 -11.91 10.39 29.01
CA MET A 161 -11.02 9.31 28.55
C MET A 161 -11.24 8.99 27.08
N PHE A 162 -12.52 8.90 26.65
CA PHE A 162 -12.88 8.69 25.26
C PHE A 162 -12.34 9.79 24.35
N SER A 163 -12.48 11.05 24.78
CA SER A 163 -12.06 12.24 24.05
C SER A 163 -10.57 12.28 23.76
N MET A 164 -9.74 11.68 24.62
CA MET A 164 -8.30 11.61 24.47
C MET A 164 -7.82 10.40 23.65
N ARG A 165 -8.73 9.51 23.20
CA ARG A 165 -8.36 8.35 22.40
C ARG A 165 -7.88 8.75 21.00
N LYS A 166 -6.85 8.04 20.53
CA LYS A 166 -6.45 8.02 19.12
C LYS A 166 -7.31 7.02 18.37
N LEU A 167 -8.42 7.49 17.82
CA LEU A 167 -9.32 6.68 17.00
C LEU A 167 -8.75 6.50 15.57
N SER A 168 -8.97 5.32 15.00
CA SER A 168 -8.73 5.13 13.56
C SER A 168 -9.71 5.97 12.74
N PRO A 169 -9.40 6.29 11.46
CA PRO A 169 -10.29 7.08 10.63
C PRO A 169 -11.71 6.52 10.51
N ILE A 170 -11.83 5.20 10.38
CA ILE A 170 -13.12 4.51 10.30
C ILE A 170 -13.86 4.58 11.63
N GLN A 171 -13.17 4.41 12.76
CA GLN A 171 -13.80 4.54 14.08
C GLN A 171 -14.34 5.95 14.32
N SER A 172 -13.56 6.98 14.00
CA SER A 172 -13.99 8.37 14.20
C SER A 172 -15.11 8.79 13.24
N GLY A 173 -15.11 8.29 12.01
CA GLY A 173 -16.08 8.67 10.97
C GLY A 173 -17.37 7.84 10.93
N CYS A 174 -17.32 6.56 11.33
CA CYS A 174 -18.46 5.64 11.20
C CYS A 174 -19.11 5.25 12.55
N CYS A 175 -18.33 5.25 13.63
CA CYS A 175 -18.76 4.66 14.91
C CYS A 175 -19.18 5.68 15.97
N LYS A 176 -19.03 6.97 15.69
CA LYS A 176 -19.50 8.08 16.53
C LYS A 176 -20.14 9.15 15.64
N PRO A 177 -21.04 9.99 16.17
CA PRO A 177 -21.52 11.17 15.46
C PRO A 177 -20.40 12.22 15.31
N PRO A 178 -20.52 13.16 14.36
CA PRO A 178 -19.70 14.37 14.32
C PRO A 178 -19.82 15.17 15.62
N THR A 179 -18.72 15.78 16.08
CA THR A 179 -18.69 16.58 17.31
C THR A 179 -19.58 17.82 17.18
N ASP A 180 -19.68 18.38 15.98
CA ASP A 180 -20.53 19.52 15.65
C ASP A 180 -22.04 19.26 15.89
N CYS A 181 -22.46 18.00 16.02
CA CYS A 181 -23.84 17.64 16.33
C CYS A 181 -24.21 17.87 17.80
N GLY A 182 -23.23 18.06 18.69
CA GLY A 182 -23.48 18.37 20.10
C GLY A 182 -24.20 17.27 20.90
N PHE A 183 -24.18 16.02 20.43
CA PHE A 183 -24.85 14.92 21.13
C PHE A 183 -24.13 14.55 22.43
N VAL A 184 -24.90 14.08 23.42
CA VAL A 184 -24.39 13.75 24.74
C VAL A 184 -23.85 12.33 24.75
N TYR A 185 -22.58 12.18 25.13
CA TYR A 185 -21.92 10.88 25.22
C TYR A 185 -22.54 10.01 26.31
N VAL A 186 -22.89 8.77 25.97
CA VAL A 186 -23.29 7.73 26.94
C VAL A 186 -22.29 6.59 26.93
N ASN A 187 -21.99 6.06 25.73
CA ASN A 187 -20.91 5.10 25.50
C ASN A 187 -20.32 5.33 24.09
N GLU A 188 -19.37 4.49 23.69
CA GLU A 188 -18.60 4.67 22.45
C GLU A 188 -19.47 4.77 21.19
N THR A 189 -20.60 4.07 21.14
CA THR A 189 -21.50 3.98 19.97
C THR A 189 -22.92 4.45 20.27
N LEU A 190 -23.17 4.98 21.47
CA LEU A 190 -24.49 5.42 21.93
C LEU A 190 -24.39 6.84 22.45
N TRP A 191 -25.18 7.71 21.81
CA TRP A 191 -25.17 9.14 22.06
C TRP A 191 -26.62 9.63 22.17
N ASN A 192 -26.92 10.36 23.24
CA ASN A 192 -28.25 10.89 23.48
C ASN A 192 -28.45 12.20 22.72
N ILE A 193 -29.60 12.31 22.06
CA ILE A 193 -30.07 13.53 21.40
C ILE A 193 -30.90 14.29 22.44
N GLU A 194 -30.31 15.29 23.09
CA GLU A 194 -31.09 16.16 23.99
C GLU A 194 -31.88 17.20 23.19
N GLY A 195 -33.18 17.30 23.50
CA GLY A 195 -34.17 17.96 22.67
C GLY A 195 -34.09 19.49 22.65
N GLY A 196 -34.08 20.06 21.45
CA GLY A 196 -34.68 21.37 21.20
C GLY A 196 -33.89 22.30 20.29
N THR A 197 -32.57 22.43 20.48
CA THR A 197 -31.78 23.46 19.77
C THR A 197 -30.33 23.10 19.51
N VAL A 198 -29.82 22.00 20.08
CA VAL A 198 -28.38 21.64 20.04
C VAL A 198 -28.06 20.56 18.98
N GLY A 199 -29.08 19.92 18.40
CA GLY A 199 -28.95 18.95 17.30
C GLY A 199 -28.94 19.57 15.89
N LEU A 200 -28.87 20.90 15.78
CA LEU A 200 -28.74 21.67 14.53
C LEU A 200 -27.27 21.98 14.24
N GLY A 201 -26.39 21.01 14.45
CA GLY A 201 -25.06 21.08 13.84
C GLY A 201 -25.25 21.39 12.35
N THR A 202 -24.44 22.31 11.80
CA THR A 202 -24.49 22.61 10.36
C THR A 202 -24.05 21.42 9.50
N ASP A 203 -23.63 20.34 10.14
CA ASP A 203 -23.20 19.12 9.49
C ASP A 203 -24.40 18.28 9.02
N THR A 204 -24.34 17.90 7.76
CA THR A 204 -25.36 17.10 7.07
C THR A 204 -25.47 15.67 7.59
N ASP A 205 -24.50 15.20 8.38
CA ASP A 205 -24.48 13.86 8.95
C ASP A 205 -25.19 13.77 10.31
N CYS A 206 -25.44 14.88 11.00
CA CYS A 206 -26.17 14.88 12.26
C CYS A 206 -27.54 14.19 12.18
N PRO A 207 -28.41 14.45 11.17
CA PRO A 207 -29.67 13.74 11.03
C PRO A 207 -29.53 12.28 10.53
N ARG A 208 -28.34 11.89 10.05
CA ARG A 208 -28.06 10.54 9.52
C ARG A 208 -27.53 9.58 10.60
N TRP A 209 -27.13 10.10 11.77
CA TRP A 209 -26.69 9.28 12.89
C TRP A 209 -27.85 8.46 13.48
N SER A 210 -27.57 7.21 13.83
CA SER A 210 -28.49 6.30 14.53
C SER A 210 -27.77 5.55 15.64
N ASN A 211 -28.44 5.32 16.78
CA ASN A 211 -27.90 4.47 17.86
C ASN A 211 -28.12 2.96 17.58
N ASP A 212 -28.80 2.61 16.49
CA ASP A 212 -28.89 1.22 16.02
C ASP A 212 -27.50 0.76 15.54
N GLN A 213 -26.99 -0.31 16.15
CA GLN A 213 -25.69 -0.91 15.85
C GLN A 213 -25.55 -1.39 14.40
N GLN A 214 -26.67 -1.63 13.70
CA GLN A 214 -26.69 -2.00 12.29
C GLN A 214 -26.67 -0.78 11.34
N GLN A 215 -26.91 0.43 11.85
CA GLN A 215 -27.01 1.65 11.06
C GLN A 215 -25.90 2.64 11.37
N LEU A 216 -25.66 2.96 12.65
CA LEU A 216 -24.66 3.92 13.14
C LEU A 216 -24.52 5.14 12.21
N CYS A 217 -23.29 5.54 11.87
CA CYS A 217 -23.02 6.54 10.84
C CYS A 217 -22.61 5.89 9.50
N TYR A 218 -23.02 4.65 9.20
CA TYR A 218 -22.58 3.96 7.97
C TYR A 218 -23.10 4.62 6.67
N GLN A 219 -24.06 5.54 6.75
CA GLN A 219 -24.52 6.34 5.61
C GLN A 219 -23.99 7.78 5.62
N CYS A 220 -23.22 8.17 6.62
CA CYS A 220 -22.67 9.51 6.76
C CYS A 220 -21.52 9.77 5.79
N ASP A 221 -21.38 11.02 5.37
CA ASP A 221 -20.26 11.48 4.57
C ASP A 221 -18.95 11.44 5.37
N SER A 222 -19.03 11.60 6.69
CA SER A 222 -17.94 11.41 7.65
C SER A 222 -17.40 9.98 7.63
N CYS A 223 -18.26 8.98 7.45
CA CYS A 223 -17.85 7.59 7.33
C CYS A 223 -17.17 7.32 5.99
N LYS A 224 -17.73 7.84 4.88
CA LYS A 224 -17.07 7.81 3.55
C LYS A 224 -15.68 8.45 3.61
N ALA A 225 -15.56 9.60 4.27
CA ALA A 225 -14.30 10.31 4.47
C ALA A 225 -13.31 9.52 5.34
N GLY A 226 -13.79 8.89 6.42
CA GLY A 226 -12.98 8.00 7.26
C GLY A 226 -12.44 6.79 6.49
N VAL A 227 -13.24 6.20 5.59
CA VAL A 227 -12.78 5.15 4.68
C VAL A 227 -11.70 5.70 3.75
N LEU A 228 -11.93 6.83 3.08
CA LEU A 228 -10.96 7.47 2.18
C LEU A 228 -9.61 7.72 2.85
N ASP A 229 -9.61 8.25 4.07
CA ASP A 229 -8.36 8.50 4.81
C ASP A 229 -7.63 7.20 5.18
N SER A 230 -8.38 6.17 5.57
CA SER A 230 -7.82 4.85 5.87
C SER A 230 -7.17 4.21 4.63
N LEU A 231 -7.81 4.39 3.46
CA LEU A 231 -7.24 3.95 2.18
C LEU A 231 -5.98 4.72 1.83
N LYS A 232 -6.01 6.05 1.93
CA LYS A 232 -4.84 6.92 1.71
C LYS A 232 -3.65 6.50 2.57
N LYS A 233 -3.86 6.27 3.87
CA LYS A 233 -2.80 5.80 4.77
C LYS A 233 -2.25 4.44 4.37
N SER A 234 -3.12 3.52 3.95
CA SER A 234 -2.73 2.16 3.53
C SER A 234 -1.94 2.18 2.21
N TRP A 235 -2.39 2.96 1.23
CA TRP A 235 -1.71 3.13 -0.06
C TRP A 235 -0.34 3.77 0.11
N ARG A 236 -0.21 4.77 0.99
CA ARG A 236 1.09 5.39 1.27
C ARG A 236 2.07 4.39 1.90
N LYS A 237 1.61 3.54 2.83
CA LYS A 237 2.44 2.46 3.40
C LYS A 237 2.90 1.47 2.33
N VAL A 238 1.97 1.02 1.47
CA VAL A 238 2.29 0.11 0.36
C VAL A 238 3.28 0.77 -0.60
N SER A 239 3.07 2.04 -0.96
CA SER A 239 3.97 2.77 -1.85
C SER A 239 5.38 2.90 -1.28
N VAL A 240 5.53 3.11 0.04
CA VAL A 240 6.84 3.14 0.70
C VAL A 240 7.55 1.78 0.59
N ILE A 241 6.84 0.68 0.85
CA ILE A 241 7.37 -0.68 0.67
C ILE A 241 7.78 -0.88 -0.80
N ASN A 242 6.93 -0.45 -1.74
CA ASN A 242 7.20 -0.56 -3.16
C ASN A 242 8.45 0.21 -3.61
N ILE A 243 8.72 1.38 -3.05
CA ILE A 243 9.95 2.15 -3.33
C ILE A 243 11.19 1.33 -2.96
N VAL A 244 11.19 0.65 -1.82
CA VAL A 244 12.31 -0.20 -1.40
C VAL A 244 12.52 -1.35 -2.38
N VAL A 245 11.43 -2.02 -2.80
CA VAL A 245 11.48 -3.10 -3.80
C VAL A 245 11.99 -2.60 -5.14
N LEU A 246 11.54 -1.41 -5.59
CA LEU A 246 11.97 -0.79 -6.83
C LEU A 246 13.49 -0.57 -6.86
N ILE A 247 14.07 -0.04 -5.77
CA ILE A 247 15.52 0.18 -5.67
C ILE A 247 16.29 -1.13 -5.85
N LEU A 248 15.85 -2.20 -5.19
CA LEU A 248 16.47 -3.53 -5.31
C LEU A 248 16.36 -4.07 -6.75
N LEU A 249 15.19 -3.94 -7.38
CA LEU A 249 14.98 -4.38 -8.75
C LEU A 249 15.84 -3.61 -9.76
N VAL A 250 16.02 -2.29 -9.56
CA VAL A 250 16.92 -1.49 -10.41
C VAL A 250 18.37 -1.95 -10.29
N ILE A 251 18.85 -2.25 -9.08
CA ILE A 251 20.20 -2.80 -8.88
C ILE A 251 20.35 -4.13 -9.63
N PHE A 252 19.36 -5.02 -9.53
CA PHE A 252 19.39 -6.30 -10.24
C PHE A 252 19.30 -6.14 -11.75
N TYR A 253 18.55 -5.15 -12.24
CA TYR A 253 18.49 -4.83 -13.66
C TYR A 253 19.85 -4.40 -14.19
N VAL A 254 20.58 -3.54 -13.46
CA VAL A 254 21.94 -3.11 -13.83
C VAL A 254 22.91 -4.29 -13.86
N ILE A 255 22.87 -5.16 -12.84
CA ILE A 255 23.71 -6.36 -12.79
C ILE A 255 23.37 -7.32 -13.94
N GLY A 256 22.09 -7.53 -14.22
CA GLY A 256 21.62 -8.37 -15.34
C GLY A 256 22.09 -7.83 -16.68
N CYS A 257 21.98 -6.51 -16.90
CA CYS A 257 22.50 -5.84 -18.10
C CYS A 257 24.02 -5.99 -18.22
N ALA A 258 24.78 -5.84 -17.14
CA ALA A 258 26.23 -6.02 -17.15
C ALA A 258 26.62 -7.48 -17.47
N ALA A 259 25.93 -8.46 -16.88
CA ALA A 259 26.14 -9.87 -17.17
C ALA A 259 25.80 -10.23 -18.62
N PHE A 260 24.70 -9.69 -19.16
CA PHE A 260 24.29 -9.89 -20.54
C PHE A 260 25.31 -9.29 -21.53
N ARG A 261 25.79 -8.06 -21.25
CA ARG A 261 26.84 -7.42 -22.05
C ARG A 261 28.13 -8.23 -22.05
N ASN A 262 28.56 -8.74 -20.89
CA ASN A 262 29.76 -9.56 -20.80
C ASN A 262 29.64 -10.87 -21.58
N ASN A 263 28.50 -11.57 -21.52
CA ASN A 263 28.30 -12.79 -22.32
C ASN A 263 28.29 -12.48 -23.82
N LYS A 264 27.67 -11.38 -24.25
CA LYS A 264 27.66 -10.97 -25.65
C LYS A 264 29.07 -10.59 -26.15
N SER A 265 29.90 -9.98 -25.31
CA SER A 265 31.30 -9.67 -25.64
C SER A 265 32.15 -10.94 -25.79
N ILE A 266 31.88 -11.99 -25.02
CA ILE A 266 32.57 -13.29 -25.12
C ILE A 266 32.16 -14.03 -26.39
N ASP A 267 30.87 -14.04 -26.76
CA ASP A 267 30.39 -14.70 -27.99
C ASP A 267 30.82 -13.97 -29.28
N ASN A 268 31.16 -12.67 -29.19
CA ASN A 268 31.50 -11.85 -30.34
C ASN A 268 32.99 -11.94 -30.78
N ASP A 269 33.83 -12.75 -30.13
CA ASP A 269 35.27 -12.91 -30.45
C ASP A 269 35.95 -11.56 -30.81
N GLU A 270 35.75 -10.51 -30.01
CA GLU A 270 36.60 -9.32 -30.18
C GLU A 270 38.03 -9.73 -29.82
N PRO A 271 38.98 -9.66 -30.77
CA PRO A 271 40.35 -10.07 -30.52
C PRO A 271 40.85 -9.26 -29.35
N TYR A 272 41.28 -9.97 -28.30
CA TYR A 272 42.02 -9.42 -27.16
C TYR A 272 42.98 -8.39 -27.73
N GLY A 273 42.75 -7.11 -27.41
CA GLY A 273 43.56 -6.02 -27.94
C GLY A 273 45.01 -6.43 -27.83
N GLU A 274 45.68 -6.54 -28.97
CA GLU A 274 47.10 -6.85 -29.05
C GLU A 274 47.80 -5.96 -28.03
N ALA A 275 48.34 -6.57 -26.97
CA ALA A 275 49.29 -5.89 -26.12
C ALA A 275 50.48 -5.60 -27.03
N ARG A 276 50.49 -4.40 -27.62
CA ARG A 276 51.56 -3.92 -28.49
C ARG A 276 52.78 -3.71 -27.59
N MET A 277 53.49 -4.80 -27.29
CA MET A 277 54.80 -4.75 -26.66
C MET A 277 55.78 -4.20 -27.69
N THR A 278 55.97 -2.89 -27.70
CA THR A 278 57.17 -2.29 -28.28
C THR A 278 58.37 -2.75 -27.46
N LYS A 279 59.06 -3.81 -27.93
CA LYS A 279 60.42 -4.12 -27.48
C LYS A 279 61.29 -2.94 -27.88
N ALA A 280 61.74 -2.17 -26.89
CA ALA A 280 62.85 -1.25 -27.07
C ALA A 280 64.09 -2.09 -27.42
N GLN A 281 64.56 -1.95 -28.65
CA GLN A 281 65.76 -2.62 -29.14
C GLN A 281 66.98 -1.87 -28.58
N PRO A 282 67.88 -2.50 -27.80
CA PRO A 282 69.07 -1.81 -27.32
C PRO A 282 70.03 -1.63 -28.48
N SER A 283 70.46 -0.39 -28.73
CA SER A 283 71.53 -0.07 -29.66
C SER A 283 72.83 -0.68 -29.17
N ARG A 284 73.37 -1.62 -29.93
CA ARG A 284 74.74 -2.11 -29.78
C ARG A 284 75.68 -0.94 -30.04
N ILE A 285 76.34 -0.47 -28.99
CA ILE A 285 77.54 0.35 -29.12
C ILE A 285 78.61 -0.55 -29.75
N GLN A 286 79.05 -0.22 -30.96
CA GLN A 286 80.29 -0.72 -31.53
C GLN A 286 81.26 0.46 -31.60
N LEU A 287 82.35 0.30 -30.83
CA LEU A 287 83.68 0.94 -30.87
C LEU A 287 83.84 2.28 -31.60
#